data_AF-A0A3D5URG6-F1
#
_entry.id   AF-A0A3D5URG6-F1
#
_cell.length_a   1.000
_cell.length_b   1.000
_cell.length_c   1.000
_cell.angle_alpha   90.00
_cell.angle_beta   90.00
_cell.angle_gamma   90.00
#
_symmetry.space_group_name_H-M   'P 1'
#
loop_
_entity.id
_entity.type
_entity.pdbx_description
1 polymer ?
#
loop_
_entity_poly.entity_id
_entity_poly.type
_entity_poly.pdbx_seq_one_letter_code
_entity_poly.pdbx_strand_id
1 'polypeptide(L)'
;MSFQLTLINLVIRWQVKRRLRKNPDIQLLRPMMAQMEPRMSKLPSGIAVEELGLAGVATEKISAPETRQDKAFLYIHGGGFVAGSPR
;
A
#
# COMPACT_ATOMS: atom_id res chain seq x y z
N MET A 1 3.47 -25.67 0.28
CA MET A 1 4.29 -24.81 -0.61
C MET A 1 3.66 -24.82 -1.98
N SER A 2 3.09 -23.70 -2.45
CA SER A 2 2.49 -23.62 -3.79
C SER A 2 3.56 -23.25 -4.82
N PHE A 3 3.64 -24.02 -5.93
CA PHE A 3 4.52 -23.70 -7.06
C PHE A 3 4.25 -22.30 -7.63
N GLN A 4 2.98 -21.87 -7.62
CA GLN A 4 2.57 -20.53 -8.05
C GLN A 4 3.19 -19.44 -7.18
N LEU A 5 3.20 -19.62 -5.86
CA LEU A 5 3.82 -18.67 -4.92
C LEU A 5 5.33 -18.58 -5.14
N THR A 6 5.99 -19.71 -5.36
CA THR A 6 7.44 -19.75 -5.62
C THR A 6 7.80 -19.01 -6.92
N LEU A 7 7.02 -19.24 -7.98
CA LEU A 7 7.23 -18.58 -9.27
C LEU A 7 6.97 -17.07 -9.19
N ILE A 8 5.87 -16.65 -8.54
CA ILE A 8 5.55 -15.23 -8.33
C ILE A 8 6.66 -14.54 -7.53
N ASN A 9 7.13 -15.15 -6.44
CA ASN A 9 8.18 -14.58 -5.60
C ASN A 9 9.48 -14.39 -6.40
N LEU A 10 9.84 -15.34 -7.26
CA LEU A 10 11.00 -15.24 -8.13
C LEU A 10 10.87 -14.06 -9.11
N VAL A 11 9.71 -13.93 -9.76
CA VAL A 11 9.42 -12.85 -10.73
C VAL A 11 9.46 -11.48 -10.05
N ILE A 12 8.81 -11.33 -8.88
CA ILE A 12 8.81 -10.08 -8.12
C ILE A 12 10.23 -9.69 -7.71
N ARG A 13 11.02 -10.62 -7.16
CA ARG A 13 12.41 -10.36 -6.79
C ARG A 13 13.25 -9.97 -8.00
N TRP A 14 13.01 -10.57 -9.15
CA TRP A 14 13.82 -10.30 -10.34
C TRP A 14 13.43 -8.98 -11.02
N GLN A 15 12.15 -8.65 -11.18
CA GLN A 15 11.72 -7.45 -11.89
C GLN A 15 11.69 -6.20 -11.00
N VAL A 16 11.04 -6.28 -9.83
CA VAL A 16 10.81 -5.12 -8.97
C VAL A 16 12.10 -4.75 -8.24
N LYS A 17 12.72 -5.71 -7.55
CA LYS A 17 13.93 -5.38 -6.76
C LYS A 17 15.11 -5.00 -7.63
N ARG A 18 15.26 -5.52 -8.86
CA ARG A 18 16.33 -5.07 -9.77
C ARG A 18 16.10 -3.64 -10.26
N ARG A 19 14.86 -3.24 -10.57
CA ARG A 19 14.54 -1.85 -10.96
C ARG A 19 14.79 -0.86 -9.83
N LEU A 20 14.54 -1.26 -8.59
CA LEU A 20 14.79 -0.43 -7.39
C LEU A 20 16.25 -0.43 -6.91
N ARG A 21 17.09 -1.36 -7.38
CA ARG A 21 18.49 -1.52 -6.91
C ARG A 21 19.46 -0.45 -7.43
N LYS A 22 19.09 0.31 -8.46
CA LYS A 22 19.93 1.37 -9.03
C LYS A 22 19.43 2.73 -8.53
N ASN A 23 19.89 3.16 -7.35
CA ASN A 23 19.69 4.50 -6.74
C ASN A 23 18.67 5.39 -7.48
N PRO A 24 17.37 5.06 -7.44
CA PRO A 24 16.39 5.89 -8.11
C PRO A 24 16.27 7.19 -7.32
N ASP A 25 16.39 8.32 -8.00
CA ASP A 25 15.99 9.60 -7.42
C ASP A 25 14.57 9.45 -6.85
N ILE A 26 14.37 9.88 -5.61
CA ILE A 26 13.08 9.78 -4.91
C ILE A 26 11.98 10.50 -5.71
N GLN A 27 12.34 11.58 -6.42
CA GLN A 27 11.43 12.31 -7.29
C GLN A 27 10.96 11.49 -8.49
N LEU A 28 11.77 10.55 -8.97
CA LEU A 28 11.40 9.60 -10.02
C LEU A 28 10.68 8.37 -9.43
N LEU A 29 11.06 7.94 -8.24
CA LEU A 29 10.51 6.75 -7.59
C LEU A 29 9.03 6.90 -7.22
N ARG A 30 8.66 8.04 -6.61
CA ARG A 30 7.27 8.31 -6.15
C ARG A 30 6.23 8.17 -7.26
N PRO A 31 6.35 8.84 -8.43
CA PRO A 31 5.38 8.69 -9.51
C PRO A 31 5.38 7.29 -10.10
N MET A 32 6.52 6.60 -10.15
CA MET A 32 6.57 5.20 -10.59
C MET A 32 5.78 4.29 -9.64
N MET A 33 5.91 4.49 -8.33
CA MET A 33 5.16 3.71 -7.34
C MET A 33 3.66 4.02 -7.38
N ALA A 34 3.27 5.30 -7.52
CA ALA A 34 1.87 5.68 -7.71
C ALA A 34 1.25 5.10 -9.00
N GLN A 35 2.04 4.90 -10.05
CA GLN A 35 1.56 4.21 -11.27
C GLN A 35 1.42 2.69 -11.08
N MET A 36 2.21 2.10 -10.18
CA MET A 36 2.14 0.68 -9.81
C MET A 36 1.07 0.40 -8.77
N GLU A 37 0.64 1.41 -8.01
CA GLU A 37 -0.55 1.28 -7.19
C GLU A 37 -1.70 0.83 -8.08
N PRO A 38 -2.44 -0.20 -7.66
CA PRO A 38 -3.56 -0.66 -8.44
C PRO A 38 -4.56 0.49 -8.53
N ARG A 39 -4.55 1.18 -9.69
CA ARG A 39 -5.47 2.27 -10.08
C ARG A 39 -6.93 1.92 -9.81
N MET A 40 -7.23 0.64 -9.61
CA MET A 40 -8.51 0.10 -9.17
C MET A 40 -8.38 -1.15 -8.28
N SER A 41 -7.70 -1.15 -7.13
CA SER A 41 -8.13 -2.11 -6.09
C SER A 41 -9.48 -1.64 -5.54
N LYS A 42 -10.59 -1.77 -6.27
CA LYS A 42 -11.92 -1.41 -5.73
C LYS A 42 -12.02 -1.98 -4.32
N LEU A 43 -12.27 -1.13 -3.33
CA LEU A 43 -12.48 -1.62 -1.98
C LEU A 43 -13.62 -2.65 -2.04
N PRO A 44 -13.52 -3.76 -1.29
CA PRO A 44 -14.63 -4.69 -1.19
C PRO A 44 -15.92 -3.94 -0.86
N SER A 45 -17.04 -4.42 -1.39
CA SER A 45 -18.35 -3.82 -1.10
C SER A 45 -18.60 -3.78 0.41
N GLY A 46 -19.11 -2.65 0.91
CA GLY A 46 -19.43 -2.48 2.33
C GLY A 46 -18.28 -1.95 3.19
N ILE A 47 -17.09 -1.75 2.62
CA ILE A 47 -16.03 -0.98 3.31
C ILE A 47 -16.38 0.50 3.28
N ALA A 48 -16.46 1.12 4.46
CA ALA A 48 -16.56 2.56 4.63
C ALA A 48 -15.17 3.18 4.77
N VAL A 49 -14.97 4.35 4.15
CA VAL A 49 -13.76 5.15 4.26
C VAL A 49 -14.15 6.54 4.76
N GLU A 50 -13.47 6.99 5.80
CA GLU A 50 -13.62 8.33 6.38
C GLU A 50 -12.25 9.02 6.39
N GLU A 51 -12.14 10.17 5.73
CA GLU A 51 -10.95 11.02 5.80
C GLU A 51 -10.92 11.77 7.13
N LEU A 52 -9.79 11.75 7.83
CA LEU A 52 -9.61 12.44 9.10
C LEU A 52 -8.14 12.85 9.31
N GLY A 53 -7.93 13.72 10.30
CA GLY A 53 -6.58 14.13 10.72
C GLY A 53 -6.17 13.46 12.04
N LEU A 54 -5.00 12.83 12.07
CA LEU A 54 -4.36 12.39 13.31
C LEU A 54 -3.03 13.13 13.48
N ALA A 55 -2.89 13.87 14.57
CA ALA A 55 -1.69 14.68 14.86
C ALA A 55 -1.24 15.58 13.69
N GLY A 56 -2.21 16.14 12.94
CA GLY A 56 -1.94 16.99 11.77
C GLY A 56 -1.59 16.24 10.48
N VAL A 57 -1.63 14.90 10.48
CA VAL A 57 -1.39 14.06 9.31
C VAL A 57 -2.71 13.57 8.72
N ALA A 58 -2.90 13.75 7.41
CA ALA A 58 -4.05 13.20 6.67
C ALA A 58 -4.06 11.67 6.78
N THR A 59 -5.19 11.12 7.18
CA THR A 59 -5.38 9.70 7.49
C THR A 59 -6.75 9.25 6.98
N GLU A 60 -6.88 7.98 6.64
CA GLU A 60 -8.17 7.34 6.35
C GLU A 60 -8.51 6.34 7.45
N LYS A 61 -9.74 6.40 7.98
CA LYS A 61 -10.33 5.32 8.77
C LYS A 61 -11.09 4.40 7.83
N ILE A 62 -10.64 3.17 7.75
CA ILE A 62 -11.25 2.10 6.97
C ILE A 62 -12.03 1.19 7.91
N SER A 63 -13.33 1.04 7.67
CA SER A 63 -14.22 0.20 8.49
C SER A 63 -14.95 -0.82 7.63
N ALA A 64 -14.90 -2.09 8.03
CA ALA A 64 -15.72 -3.14 7.44
C ALA A 64 -17.10 -3.21 8.14
N PRO A 65 -18.09 -3.91 7.56
CA PRO A 65 -19.33 -4.22 8.28
C PRO A 65 -19.02 -4.86 9.63
N GLU A 66 -19.81 -4.53 10.65
CA GLU A 66 -19.67 -5.07 12.01
C GLU A 66 -18.34 -4.72 12.71
N THR A 67 -17.60 -3.72 12.22
CA THR A 67 -16.41 -3.21 12.90
C THR A 67 -16.77 -2.70 14.31
N ARG A 68 -16.05 -3.22 15.31
CA ARG A 68 -16.14 -2.79 16.71
C ARG A 68 -15.64 -1.35 16.86
N GLN A 69 -16.43 -0.51 17.52
CA GLN A 69 -16.09 0.91 17.71
C GLN A 69 -15.07 1.15 18.84
N ASP A 70 -14.84 0.16 19.70
CA ASP A 70 -13.92 0.24 20.84
C ASP A 70 -12.50 -0.30 20.54
N LYS A 71 -12.25 -0.71 19.30
CA LYS A 71 -10.98 -1.31 18.85
C LYS A 71 -10.53 -0.70 17.53
N ALA A 72 -9.22 -0.49 17.41
CA ALA A 72 -8.62 0.03 16.18
C ALA A 72 -7.25 -0.60 15.94
N PHE A 73 -6.86 -0.65 14.67
CA PHE A 73 -5.50 -0.93 14.24
C PHE A 73 -4.88 0.34 13.68
N LEU A 74 -3.70 0.71 14.17
CA LEU A 74 -2.88 1.72 13.50
C LEU A 74 -2.06 1.04 12.42
N TYR A 75 -2.46 1.23 11.16
CA TYR A 75 -1.74 0.71 10.01
C TYR A 75 -0.78 1.75 9.45
N ILE A 76 0.50 1.41 9.39
CA ILE A 76 1.54 2.23 8.76
C ILE A 76 1.98 1.49 7.51
N HIS A 77 1.72 2.08 6.34
CA HIS A 77 2.01 1.42 5.07
C HIS A 77 3.52 1.21 4.86
N GLY A 78 3.85 0.19 4.07
CA GLY A 78 5.22 -0.01 3.57
C GLY A 78 5.60 1.02 2.51
N GLY A 79 6.82 0.94 1.98
CA GLY A 79 7.33 1.89 0.98
C GLY A 79 8.70 2.47 1.30
N GLY A 80 9.40 1.86 2.27
CA GLY A 80 10.77 2.21 2.60
C GLY A 80 10.93 3.63 3.15
N PHE A 81 9.87 4.21 3.73
CA PHE A 81 9.81 5.58 4.25
C PHE A 81 9.96 6.70 3.21
N VAL A 82 10.00 6.37 1.91
CA VAL A 82 10.24 7.36 0.85
C VAL A 82 9.07 7.55 -0.12
N ALA A 83 8.14 6.59 -0.15
CA ALA A 83 7.03 6.55 -1.10
C ALA A 83 5.89 5.62 -0.61
N GLY A 84 4.80 5.58 -1.38
CA GLY A 84 3.53 4.96 -1.01
C GLY A 84 2.64 5.94 -0.28
N SER A 85 1.34 5.78 -0.43
CA SER A 85 0.36 6.54 0.33
C SER A 85 -0.79 5.64 0.79
N PRO A 86 -1.55 6.04 1.82
CA PRO A 86 -2.97 5.71 1.89
C PRO A 86 -3.65 6.10 0.57
N ARG A 87 -4.86 5.61 0.33
CA ARG A 87 -5.51 5.97 -0.93
C ARG A 87 -5.93 7.42 -0.97
#